data_AF-S6A1U5-F1
#
_entry.id   AF-S6A1U5-F1
#
_cell.length_a   1.000
_cell.length_b   1.000
_cell.length_c   1.000
_cell.angle_alpha   90.00
_cell.angle_beta   90.00
_cell.angle_gamma   90.00
#
_symmetry.space_group_name_H-M   'P 1'
#
loop_
_entity.id
_entity.type
_entity.pdbx_description
1 polymer ?
#
loop_
_entity_poly.entity_id
_entity_poly.type
_entity_poly.pdbx_seq_one_letter_code
_entity_poly.pdbx_strand_id
1 'polypeptide(L)'
;RVSTKIGSSMKSVGEVMAIGRKFEEAFQKALRMVDENVLGFDPSLKQLNDEDLEKPTDKRMFVLAASIKAGYTMDRLYELTKIDRWFLEKLRYIIDYQMYLEKSSAAKLSHEDLLQAKKIGFSDKQIAAAIKSTELAVRKQRKECKILPLVKQIDTVAAEWPATTNYLYLTYNGATHDVEFVGGYVMVIGSGVYRIGSSVEFDWCAVSCLRELRNLGKKTIMVNYNPETVSTDYDMSDRLYFEEISFEVVMDIYDHENPEGIILSMGGQLPNNIAMDLHRQQAKILGTSPESVDGAENRFKFSRMLDRIGISQPRWKELTNLNSAI
;
A
#
# COMPACT_ATOMS: atom_id res chain seq x y z
N ARG A 1 -19.58 1.79 -22.44
CA ARG A 1 -18.46 1.84 -21.47
C ARG A 1 -18.15 3.31 -21.20
N VAL A 2 -17.87 3.67 -19.95
CA VAL A 2 -17.46 5.05 -19.59
C VAL A 2 -16.09 5.35 -20.21
N SER A 3 -15.90 6.57 -20.72
CA SER A 3 -14.61 6.99 -21.29
C SER A 3 -13.55 7.16 -20.21
N THR A 4 -12.41 6.49 -20.38
CA THR A 4 -11.23 6.54 -19.51
C THR A 4 -10.34 7.77 -19.72
N LYS A 5 -10.65 8.60 -20.73
CA LYS A 5 -9.93 9.86 -20.96
C LYS A 5 -10.24 10.87 -19.85
N ILE A 6 -9.22 11.51 -19.32
CA ILE A 6 -9.29 12.54 -18.28
C ILE A 6 -9.24 13.91 -18.96
N GLY A 7 -10.02 14.85 -18.45
CA GLY A 7 -10.04 16.24 -18.90
C GLY A 7 -10.37 17.16 -17.74
N SER A 8 -10.97 18.32 -18.03
CA SER A 8 -11.33 19.31 -17.02
C SER A 8 -12.46 18.89 -16.07
N SER A 9 -13.30 17.94 -16.48
CA SER A 9 -14.38 17.40 -15.64
C SER A 9 -13.88 16.20 -14.86
N MET A 10 -13.96 16.27 -13.53
CA MET A 10 -13.52 15.20 -12.63
C MET A 10 -14.34 13.92 -12.83
N LYS A 11 -13.63 12.80 -12.80
CA LYS A 11 -14.20 11.44 -12.87
C LYS A 11 -13.64 10.51 -11.79
N SER A 12 -12.72 11.01 -10.96
CA SER A 12 -12.18 10.27 -9.82
C SER A 12 -13.26 10.03 -8.78
N VAL A 13 -13.17 8.91 -8.07
CA VAL A 13 -14.11 8.51 -7.01
C VAL A 13 -13.45 8.51 -5.62
N GLY A 14 -12.17 8.87 -5.57
CA GLY A 14 -11.35 8.95 -4.36
C GLY A 14 -9.92 9.33 -4.71
N GLU A 15 -9.14 9.62 -3.68
CA GLU A 15 -7.74 10.01 -3.78
C GLU A 15 -6.91 9.38 -2.66
N VAL A 16 -5.59 9.47 -2.81
CA VAL A 16 -4.61 8.96 -1.85
C VAL A 16 -3.54 10.01 -1.63
N MET A 17 -2.95 9.99 -0.44
CA MET A 17 -1.78 10.79 -0.15
C MET A 17 -0.65 9.89 0.36
N ALA A 18 0.59 10.22 0.01
CA ALA A 18 1.75 9.51 0.51
C ALA A 18 2.84 10.49 0.89
N ILE A 19 3.60 10.14 1.92
CA ILE A 19 4.68 10.97 2.45
C ILE A 19 5.99 10.19 2.32
N GLY A 20 7.00 10.89 1.82
CA GLY A 20 8.36 10.42 1.65
C GLY A 20 9.32 11.60 1.66
N ARG A 21 10.59 11.38 1.98
CA ARG A 21 11.61 12.45 1.99
C ARG A 21 12.26 12.67 0.62
N LYS A 22 11.81 11.90 -0.37
CA LYS A 22 12.16 12.02 -1.79
C LYS A 22 10.89 11.88 -2.62
N PHE A 23 10.87 12.53 -3.78
CA PHE A 23 9.74 12.43 -4.70
C PHE A 23 9.47 10.98 -5.11
N GLU A 24 10.54 10.24 -5.44
CA GLU A 24 10.46 8.85 -5.88
C GLU A 24 9.82 7.96 -4.79
N GLU A 25 10.21 8.18 -3.53
CA GLU A 25 9.66 7.46 -2.37
C GLU A 25 8.17 7.73 -2.20
N ALA A 26 7.77 9.01 -2.16
CA ALA A 26 6.38 9.42 -2.01
C ALA A 26 5.52 8.94 -3.19
N PHE A 27 6.03 9.09 -4.42
CA PHE A 27 5.32 8.73 -5.64
C PHE A 27 5.04 7.23 -5.73
N GLN A 28 6.03 6.38 -5.43
CA GLN A 28 5.82 4.93 -5.48
C GLN A 28 4.87 4.43 -4.39
N LYS A 29 4.92 5.00 -3.18
CA LYS A 29 3.91 4.74 -2.14
C LYS A 29 2.51 5.10 -2.61
N ALA A 30 2.33 6.32 -3.12
CA ALA A 30 1.05 6.79 -3.62
C ALA A 30 0.49 5.86 -4.71
N LEU A 31 1.33 5.41 -5.66
CA LEU A 31 0.88 4.47 -6.70
C LEU A 31 0.37 3.14 -6.15
N ARG A 32 1.00 2.59 -5.10
CA ARG A 32 0.54 1.36 -4.44
C ARG A 32 -0.74 1.57 -3.64
N MET A 33 -0.92 2.76 -3.07
CA MET A 33 -2.15 3.14 -2.36
C MET A 33 -3.35 3.28 -3.31
N VAL A 34 -3.15 3.65 -4.58
CA VAL A 34 -4.25 3.80 -5.55
C VAL A 34 -4.92 2.47 -5.88
N ASP A 35 -4.17 1.37 -6.01
CA ASP A 35 -4.64 0.06 -6.43
C ASP A 35 -3.72 -1.03 -5.85
N GLU A 36 -4.29 -1.98 -5.10
CA GLU A 36 -3.53 -3.05 -4.42
C GLU A 36 -2.80 -3.99 -5.39
N ASN A 37 -3.22 -4.01 -6.66
CA ASN A 37 -2.57 -4.80 -7.72
C ASN A 37 -1.36 -4.09 -8.33
N VAL A 38 -1.15 -2.81 -8.02
CA VAL A 38 -0.03 -2.02 -8.52
C VAL A 38 1.11 -2.10 -7.52
N LEU A 39 2.29 -2.53 -7.97
CA LEU A 39 3.47 -2.70 -7.11
C LEU A 39 4.33 -1.43 -6.99
N GLY A 40 4.04 -0.41 -7.78
CA GLY A 40 4.81 0.83 -7.91
C GLY A 40 4.72 1.38 -9.35
N PHE A 41 5.75 2.10 -9.79
CA PHE A 41 5.81 2.64 -11.15
C PHE A 41 6.25 1.55 -12.15
N ASP A 42 5.32 0.64 -12.47
CA ASP A 42 5.59 -0.58 -13.22
C ASP A 42 5.42 -0.40 -14.76
N PRO A 43 6.48 -0.63 -15.56
CA PRO A 43 6.45 -0.51 -17.02
C PRO A 43 5.79 -1.69 -17.74
N SER A 44 5.41 -2.77 -17.05
CA SER A 44 4.82 -3.98 -17.63
C SER A 44 3.30 -3.98 -17.70
N LEU A 45 2.63 -3.07 -16.96
CA LEU A 45 1.17 -3.05 -16.83
C LEU A 45 0.44 -2.53 -18.09
N LYS A 46 1.11 -1.73 -18.92
CA LYS A 46 0.56 -1.16 -20.15
C LYS A 46 1.58 -1.23 -21.28
N GLN A 47 1.05 -1.28 -22.51
CA GLN A 47 1.86 -1.19 -23.71
C GLN A 47 2.13 0.27 -24.09
N LEU A 48 3.09 0.47 -24.99
CA LEU A 48 3.39 1.78 -25.55
C LEU A 48 2.18 2.33 -26.31
N ASN A 49 1.81 3.57 -26.02
CA ASN A 49 0.73 4.26 -26.70
C ASN A 49 0.92 5.79 -26.62
N ASP A 50 1.42 6.39 -27.70
CA ASP A 50 1.62 7.84 -27.77
C ASP A 50 0.31 8.61 -27.64
N GLU A 51 -0.83 8.06 -28.09
CA GLU A 51 -2.13 8.72 -27.92
C GLU A 51 -2.50 8.83 -26.43
N ASP A 52 -2.23 7.82 -25.62
CA ASP A 52 -2.51 7.86 -24.18
C ASP A 52 -1.54 8.79 -23.42
N LEU A 53 -0.32 8.98 -23.96
CA LEU A 53 0.60 10.00 -23.46
C LEU A 53 0.11 11.40 -23.78
N GLU A 54 -0.40 11.64 -24.99
CA GLU A 54 -0.90 12.95 -25.43
C GLU A 54 -2.27 13.29 -24.83
N LYS A 55 -3.17 12.31 -24.76
CA LYS A 55 -4.54 12.43 -24.27
C LYS A 55 -4.65 11.66 -22.94
N PRO A 56 -4.54 12.35 -21.79
CA PRO A 56 -4.40 11.69 -20.50
C PRO A 56 -5.52 10.68 -20.20
N THR A 57 -5.15 9.54 -19.62
CA THR A 57 -6.06 8.51 -19.11
C THR A 57 -5.73 8.17 -17.66
N ASP A 58 -6.61 7.44 -16.99
CA ASP A 58 -6.41 6.90 -15.63
C ASP A 58 -5.21 5.97 -15.51
N LYS A 59 -4.71 5.44 -16.63
CA LYS A 59 -3.53 4.55 -16.69
C LYS A 59 -2.33 5.17 -17.41
N ARG A 60 -2.36 6.49 -17.70
CA ARG A 60 -1.27 7.22 -18.40
C ARG A 60 0.10 7.01 -17.76
N MET A 61 0.17 6.96 -16.43
CA MET A 61 1.44 6.77 -15.71
C MET A 61 2.12 5.45 -16.07
N PHE A 62 1.38 4.37 -16.31
CA PHE A 62 1.97 3.08 -16.70
C PHE A 62 2.39 3.05 -18.17
N VAL A 63 1.70 3.80 -19.04
CA VAL A 63 2.17 4.02 -20.42
C VAL A 63 3.46 4.83 -20.43
N LEU A 64 3.57 5.82 -19.54
CA LEU A 64 4.79 6.61 -19.36
C LEU A 64 5.94 5.73 -18.85
N ALA A 65 5.71 4.87 -17.85
CA ALA A 65 6.70 3.90 -17.38
C ALA A 65 7.20 2.99 -18.52
N ALA A 66 6.28 2.42 -19.31
CA ALA A 66 6.62 1.59 -20.46
C ALA A 66 7.45 2.35 -21.51
N SER A 67 7.11 3.62 -21.77
CA SER A 67 7.77 4.48 -22.74
C SER A 67 9.20 4.86 -22.31
N ILE A 68 9.40 5.12 -21.02
CA ILE A 68 10.73 5.31 -20.44
C ILE A 68 11.57 4.04 -20.61
N LYS A 69 11.01 2.87 -20.26
CA LYS A 69 11.70 1.58 -20.42
C LYS A 69 12.06 1.27 -21.88
N ALA A 70 11.22 1.71 -22.83
CA ALA A 70 11.46 1.59 -24.27
C ALA A 70 12.49 2.60 -24.82
N GLY A 71 13.05 3.48 -23.97
CA GLY A 71 14.13 4.39 -24.35
C GLY A 71 13.67 5.73 -24.95
N TYR A 72 12.45 6.18 -24.66
CA TYR A 72 11.98 7.49 -25.13
C TYR A 72 12.83 8.61 -24.52
N THR A 73 13.14 9.64 -25.31
CA THR A 73 13.89 10.82 -24.83
C THR A 73 13.01 11.68 -23.93
N MET A 74 13.63 12.41 -22.98
CA MET A 74 12.89 13.31 -22.09
C MET A 74 12.18 14.42 -22.87
N ASP A 75 12.77 14.94 -23.95
CA ASP A 75 12.12 15.93 -24.79
C ASP A 75 10.88 15.36 -25.48
N ARG A 76 10.92 14.12 -25.99
CA ARG A 76 9.73 13.49 -26.57
C ARG A 76 8.65 13.28 -25.51
N LEU A 77 9.01 12.81 -24.33
CA LEU A 77 8.06 12.61 -23.24
C LEU A 77 7.45 13.93 -22.77
N TYR A 78 8.25 14.99 -22.66
CA TYR A 78 7.77 16.33 -22.35
C TYR A 78 6.81 16.82 -23.44
N GLU A 79 7.16 16.67 -24.72
CA GLU A 79 6.31 17.14 -25.81
C GLU A 79 4.95 16.45 -25.84
N LEU A 80 4.93 15.12 -25.64
CA LEU A 80 3.69 14.34 -25.58
C LEU A 80 2.89 14.65 -24.30
N THR A 81 3.56 14.76 -23.14
CA THR A 81 2.84 14.75 -21.87
C THR A 81 2.57 16.12 -21.26
N LYS A 82 3.43 17.09 -21.57
CA LYS A 82 3.59 18.38 -20.88
C LYS A 82 3.85 18.27 -19.38
N ILE A 83 4.24 17.09 -18.88
CA ILE A 83 4.73 16.91 -17.51
C ILE A 83 6.13 17.51 -17.45
N ASP A 84 6.39 18.34 -16.42
CA ASP A 84 7.67 19.01 -16.28
C ASP A 84 8.85 18.02 -16.29
N ARG A 85 9.95 18.44 -16.92
CA ARG A 85 11.16 17.61 -17.10
C ARG A 85 11.73 17.14 -15.77
N TRP A 86 11.61 17.92 -14.70
CA TRP A 86 12.06 17.52 -13.37
C TRP A 86 11.38 16.22 -12.92
N PHE A 87 10.05 16.13 -13.05
CA PHE A 87 9.32 14.91 -12.70
C PHE A 87 9.71 13.75 -13.62
N LEU A 88 9.83 14.01 -14.93
CA LEU A 88 10.20 12.99 -15.90
C LEU A 88 11.57 12.37 -15.59
N GLU A 89 12.56 13.17 -15.21
CA GLU A 89 13.88 12.65 -14.79
C GLU A 89 13.80 11.81 -13.51
N LYS A 90 12.94 12.20 -12.56
CA LYS A 90 12.71 11.40 -11.35
C LYS A 90 12.03 10.06 -11.63
N LEU A 91 11.05 10.07 -12.53
CA LEU A 91 10.37 8.85 -13.00
C LEU A 91 11.32 7.96 -13.80
N ARG A 92 12.20 8.56 -14.62
CA ARG A 92 13.25 7.85 -15.33
C ARG A 92 14.19 7.12 -14.36
N TYR A 93 14.60 7.81 -13.29
CA TYR A 93 15.48 7.22 -12.29
C TYR A 93 14.89 5.95 -11.66
N ILE A 94 13.58 5.92 -11.40
CA ILE A 94 12.89 4.71 -10.90
C ILE A 94 13.01 3.55 -11.91
N ILE A 95 12.74 3.81 -13.19
CA ILE A 95 12.79 2.78 -14.24
C ILE A 95 14.22 2.30 -14.51
N ASP A 96 15.19 3.20 -14.56
CA ASP A 96 16.60 2.85 -14.73
C ASP A 96 17.07 1.94 -13.60
N TYR A 97 16.66 2.24 -12.36
CA TYR A 97 16.98 1.42 -11.20
C TYR A 97 16.27 0.06 -11.23
N GLN A 98 15.00 0.01 -11.67
CA GLN A 98 14.30 -1.26 -11.89
C GLN A 98 15.03 -2.11 -12.93
N MET A 99 15.44 -1.53 -14.05
CA MET A 99 16.20 -2.24 -15.10
C MET A 99 17.57 -2.71 -14.60
N TYR A 100 18.21 -1.96 -13.71
CA TYR A 100 19.44 -2.39 -13.04
C TYR A 100 19.20 -3.63 -12.16
N LEU A 101 18.13 -3.62 -11.33
CA LEU A 101 17.76 -4.77 -10.51
C LEU A 101 17.40 -6.00 -11.37
N GLU A 102 16.66 -5.83 -12.47
CA GLU A 102 16.28 -6.91 -13.40
C GLU A 102 17.50 -7.57 -14.07
N LYS A 103 18.60 -6.82 -14.27
CA LYS A 103 19.86 -7.34 -14.81
C LYS A 103 20.70 -8.05 -13.76
N SER A 104 20.46 -7.76 -12.48
CA SER A 104 21.12 -8.45 -11.37
C SER A 104 20.60 -9.89 -11.33
N SER A 105 21.36 -10.83 -11.89
CA SER A 105 21.04 -12.26 -11.86
C SER A 105 21.23 -12.88 -10.45
N ALA A 106 21.53 -12.06 -9.45
CA ALA A 106 21.83 -12.51 -8.10
C ALA A 106 20.56 -12.79 -7.31
N ALA A 107 20.48 -13.97 -6.71
CA ALA A 107 19.42 -14.32 -5.76
C ALA A 107 19.44 -13.44 -4.49
N LYS A 108 20.54 -12.72 -4.24
CA LYS A 108 20.74 -11.84 -3.09
C LYS A 108 21.33 -10.51 -3.55
N LEU A 109 20.63 -9.41 -3.28
CA LEU A 109 21.12 -8.06 -3.57
C LEU A 109 22.22 -7.63 -2.59
N SER A 110 23.09 -6.69 -2.99
CA SER A 110 24.00 -6.06 -2.04
C SER A 110 23.22 -5.20 -1.03
N HIS A 111 23.83 -4.91 0.12
CA HIS A 111 23.22 -4.02 1.12
C HIS A 111 22.91 -2.64 0.50
N GLU A 112 23.83 -2.10 -0.29
CA GLU A 112 23.68 -0.79 -0.95
C GLU A 112 22.55 -0.80 -1.96
N ASP A 113 22.48 -1.83 -2.82
CA ASP A 113 21.42 -1.94 -3.83
C ASP A 113 20.03 -2.02 -3.18
N LEU A 114 19.92 -2.83 -2.12
CA LEU A 114 18.67 -3.00 -1.38
C LEU A 114 18.27 -1.71 -0.67
N LEU A 115 19.20 -1.07 0.06
CA LEU A 115 18.93 0.19 0.76
C LEU A 115 18.52 1.29 -0.21
N GLN A 116 19.20 1.40 -1.36
CA GLN A 116 18.89 2.42 -2.35
C GLN A 116 17.54 2.17 -3.02
N ALA A 117 17.18 0.91 -3.30
CA ALA A 117 15.83 0.56 -3.77
C ALA A 117 14.76 1.05 -2.78
N LYS A 118 14.95 0.81 -1.49
CA LYS A 118 14.01 1.25 -0.44
C LYS A 118 13.94 2.78 -0.33
N LYS A 119 15.08 3.47 -0.41
CA LYS A 119 15.16 4.95 -0.37
C LYS A 119 14.43 5.65 -1.51
N ILE A 120 14.22 4.97 -2.64
CA ILE A 120 13.45 5.49 -3.78
C ILE A 120 12.04 4.90 -3.83
N GLY A 121 11.60 4.21 -2.78
CA GLY A 121 10.22 3.77 -2.59
C GLY A 121 9.84 2.40 -3.15
N PHE A 122 10.80 1.56 -3.54
CA PHE A 122 10.46 0.21 -4.03
C PHE A 122 9.87 -0.62 -2.89
N SER A 123 8.74 -1.29 -3.15
CA SER A 123 8.20 -2.31 -2.24
C SER A 123 9.03 -3.59 -2.31
N ASP A 124 8.97 -4.40 -1.26
CA ASP A 124 9.59 -5.72 -1.20
C ASP A 124 9.00 -6.62 -2.32
N LYS A 125 7.71 -6.46 -2.65
CA LYS A 125 7.07 -7.12 -3.81
C LYS A 125 7.67 -6.69 -5.15
N GLN A 126 7.90 -5.39 -5.36
CA GLN A 126 8.46 -4.86 -6.61
C GLN A 126 9.91 -5.32 -6.80
N ILE A 127 10.71 -5.31 -5.73
CA ILE A 127 12.08 -5.84 -5.74
C ILE A 127 12.04 -7.34 -6.04
N ALA A 128 11.18 -8.09 -5.37
CA ALA A 128 11.03 -9.53 -5.57
C ALA A 128 10.68 -9.87 -7.02
N ALA A 129 9.76 -9.12 -7.64
CA ALA A 129 9.42 -9.28 -9.05
C ALA A 129 10.63 -9.05 -9.98
N ALA A 130 11.43 -8.01 -9.72
CA ALA A 130 12.60 -7.68 -10.54
C ALA A 130 13.70 -8.76 -10.47
N ILE A 131 13.96 -9.32 -9.28
CA ILE A 131 15.02 -10.33 -9.07
C ILE A 131 14.50 -11.78 -9.12
N LYS A 132 13.23 -11.99 -9.49
CA LYS A 132 12.56 -13.30 -9.54
C LYS A 132 12.59 -14.07 -8.21
N SER A 133 12.29 -13.36 -7.11
CA SER A 133 12.22 -13.88 -5.75
C SER A 133 10.80 -13.74 -5.18
N THR A 134 10.63 -13.95 -3.87
CA THR A 134 9.36 -13.72 -3.16
C THR A 134 9.46 -12.52 -2.24
N GLU A 135 8.33 -11.86 -1.97
CA GLU A 135 8.22 -10.73 -1.04
C GLU A 135 8.83 -11.07 0.34
N LEU A 136 8.51 -12.25 0.87
CA LEU A 136 9.04 -12.71 2.16
C LEU A 136 10.56 -12.90 2.15
N ALA A 137 11.13 -13.37 1.04
CA ALA A 137 12.59 -13.52 0.93
C ALA A 137 13.29 -12.15 0.93
N VAL A 138 12.75 -11.16 0.20
CA VAL A 138 13.26 -9.78 0.20
C VAL A 138 13.12 -9.15 1.59
N ARG A 139 11.95 -9.27 2.23
CA ARG A 139 11.72 -8.79 3.60
C ARG A 139 12.71 -9.41 4.59
N LYS A 140 12.93 -10.74 4.51
CA LYS A 140 13.89 -11.44 5.36
C LYS A 140 15.30 -10.91 5.16
N GLN A 141 15.77 -10.79 3.91
CA GLN A 141 17.07 -10.22 3.60
C GLN A 141 17.20 -8.79 4.15
N ARG A 142 16.16 -7.97 3.97
CA ARG A 142 16.10 -6.59 4.45
C ARG A 142 16.27 -6.51 5.97
N LYS A 143 15.57 -7.35 6.73
CA LYS A 143 15.70 -7.45 8.20
C LYS A 143 17.10 -7.94 8.61
N GLU A 144 17.66 -8.95 7.95
CA GLU A 144 19.03 -9.45 8.21
C GLU A 144 20.09 -8.35 8.00
N CYS A 145 19.89 -7.52 6.97
CA CYS A 145 20.76 -6.38 6.67
C CYS A 145 20.48 -5.14 7.53
N LYS A 146 19.51 -5.18 8.47
CA LYS A 146 19.08 -4.05 9.29
C LYS A 146 18.61 -2.83 8.48
N ILE A 147 18.05 -3.07 7.29
CA ILE A 147 17.47 -2.04 6.44
C ILE A 147 15.99 -1.91 6.84
N LEU A 148 15.70 -1.14 7.88
CA LEU A 148 14.33 -0.93 8.37
C LEU A 148 13.89 0.50 8.08
N PRO A 149 12.58 0.74 7.84
CA PRO A 149 12.10 2.11 7.75
C PRO A 149 12.21 2.79 9.12
N LEU A 150 12.33 4.10 9.10
CA LEU A 150 12.33 4.93 10.29
C LEU A 150 11.01 5.67 10.40
N VAL A 151 10.57 5.89 11.64
CA VAL A 151 9.32 6.58 11.95
C VAL A 151 9.63 8.07 12.13
N LYS A 152 8.99 8.91 11.34
CA LYS A 152 9.16 10.36 11.34
C LYS A 152 7.86 11.09 11.67
N GLN A 153 7.97 12.19 12.38
CA GLN A 153 6.83 13.03 12.76
C GLN A 153 6.59 14.14 11.72
N ILE A 154 5.32 14.52 11.59
CA ILE A 154 4.87 15.70 10.85
C ILE A 154 4.59 16.79 11.88
N ASP A 155 5.43 17.82 11.86
CA ASP A 155 5.48 18.84 12.92
C ASP A 155 5.10 20.25 12.43
N THR A 156 4.81 20.40 11.12
CA THR A 156 4.54 21.67 10.40
C THR A 156 5.69 22.67 10.29
N VAL A 157 6.78 22.49 11.05
CA VAL A 157 7.89 23.46 11.20
C VAL A 157 9.27 22.88 10.89
N ALA A 158 9.33 21.71 10.26
CA ALA A 158 10.57 21.04 9.84
C ALA A 158 11.58 20.88 11.00
N ALA A 159 11.08 20.40 12.14
CA ALA A 159 11.80 20.16 13.39
C ALA A 159 12.37 21.40 14.08
N GLU A 160 11.91 22.62 13.74
CA GLU A 160 12.25 23.84 14.49
C GLU A 160 11.76 23.75 15.95
N TRP A 161 10.58 23.15 16.16
CA TRP A 161 9.99 22.93 17.47
C TRP A 161 9.58 21.46 17.64
N PRO A 162 9.69 20.90 18.87
CA PRO A 162 9.21 19.54 19.13
C PRO A 162 7.71 19.41 18.83
N ALA A 163 7.35 18.37 18.08
CA ALA A 163 5.95 18.06 17.83
C ALA A 163 5.27 17.56 19.10
N THR A 164 4.06 18.08 19.36
CA THR A 164 3.18 17.54 20.41
C THR A 164 2.24 16.46 19.87
N THR A 165 2.15 16.31 18.54
CA THR A 165 1.28 15.36 17.85
C THR A 165 2.08 14.16 17.36
N ASN A 166 1.47 12.97 17.39
CA ASN A 166 2.06 11.76 16.83
C ASN A 166 1.44 11.48 15.46
N TYR A 167 1.62 12.44 14.55
CA TYR A 167 1.28 12.28 13.15
C TYR A 167 2.53 11.79 12.40
N LEU A 168 2.51 10.53 11.95
CA LEU A 168 3.70 9.75 11.63
C LEU A 168 3.70 9.26 10.18
N TYR A 169 4.89 9.11 9.62
CA TYR A 169 5.12 8.39 8.36
C TYR A 169 6.44 7.61 8.43
N LEU A 170 6.58 6.60 7.57
CA LEU A 170 7.76 5.76 7.43
C LEU A 170 8.66 6.26 6.31
N THR A 171 9.98 6.22 6.52
CA THR A 171 10.95 6.53 5.45
C THR A 171 12.27 5.78 5.64
N TYR A 172 12.90 5.42 4.52
CA TYR A 172 14.27 4.88 4.53
C TYR A 172 15.34 5.98 4.41
N ASN A 173 14.93 7.23 4.26
CA ASN A 173 15.79 8.40 4.11
C ASN A 173 16.02 9.11 5.46
N GLY A 174 16.27 8.38 6.54
CA GLY A 174 16.51 8.92 7.87
C GLY A 174 17.72 8.29 8.56
N ALA A 175 18.00 8.75 9.79
CA ALA A 175 19.03 8.18 10.66
C ALA A 175 18.47 7.59 11.97
N THR A 176 17.40 8.17 12.51
CA THR A 176 16.78 7.78 13.79
C THR A 176 15.25 7.82 13.70
N HIS A 177 14.56 7.21 14.66
CA HIS A 177 13.12 7.42 14.87
C HIS A 177 12.88 8.74 15.62
N ASP A 178 11.73 9.38 15.39
CA ASP A 178 11.30 10.58 16.12
C ASP A 178 10.43 10.25 17.35
N VAL A 179 10.06 8.98 17.52
CA VAL A 179 9.23 8.50 18.63
C VAL A 179 9.87 7.30 19.32
N GLU A 180 9.54 7.12 20.60
CA GLU A 180 9.87 5.91 21.36
C GLU A 180 8.81 4.83 21.18
N PHE A 181 9.17 3.56 21.33
CA PHE A 181 8.24 2.43 21.16
C PHE A 181 7.97 1.77 22.52
N VAL A 182 7.00 2.32 23.25
CA VAL A 182 6.69 1.87 24.63
C VAL A 182 5.72 0.67 24.69
N GLY A 183 5.14 0.27 23.55
CA GLY A 183 4.16 -0.82 23.47
C GLY A 183 2.83 -0.51 24.15
N GLY A 184 1.96 -1.51 24.25
CA GLY A 184 0.66 -1.40 24.92
C GLY A 184 -0.43 -0.66 24.10
N TYR A 185 -0.22 -0.53 22.80
CA TYR A 185 -1.19 0.06 21.88
C TYR A 185 -2.05 -1.03 21.22
N VAL A 186 -3.26 -0.66 20.80
CA VAL A 186 -4.10 -1.46 19.89
C VAL A 186 -4.07 -0.82 18.51
N MET A 187 -3.72 -1.59 17.50
CA MET A 187 -3.62 -1.10 16.12
C MET A 187 -4.96 -1.29 15.39
N VAL A 188 -5.46 -0.25 14.74
CA VAL A 188 -6.67 -0.25 13.90
C VAL A 188 -6.27 0.09 12.48
N ILE A 189 -6.63 -0.77 11.53
CA ILE A 189 -6.33 -0.57 10.11
C ILE A 189 -7.55 0.03 9.42
N GLY A 190 -7.33 1.15 8.73
CA GLY A 190 -8.36 1.91 8.03
C GLY A 190 -8.80 1.28 6.71
N SER A 191 -9.61 2.03 5.97
CA SER A 191 -10.18 1.59 4.69
C SER A 191 -9.31 1.87 3.47
N GLY A 192 -8.33 2.77 3.59
CA GLY A 192 -7.57 3.25 2.44
C GLY A 192 -8.42 4.10 1.51
N VAL A 193 -8.14 4.03 0.20
CA VAL A 193 -8.78 4.86 -0.82
C VAL A 193 -10.26 4.56 -0.99
N TYR A 194 -11.09 5.61 -1.09
CA TYR A 194 -12.48 5.44 -1.46
C TYR A 194 -12.66 4.97 -2.90
N ARG A 195 -13.59 4.02 -3.07
CA ARG A 195 -13.99 3.45 -4.35
C ARG A 195 -15.47 3.14 -4.33
N ILE A 196 -16.07 2.91 -5.49
CA ILE A 196 -17.46 2.44 -5.54
C ILE A 196 -17.56 1.09 -4.81
N GLY A 197 -18.38 1.04 -3.75
CA GLY A 197 -18.53 -0.14 -2.87
C GLY A 197 -17.63 -0.14 -1.63
N SER A 198 -16.76 0.86 -1.47
CA SER A 198 -15.99 1.09 -0.26
C SER A 198 -15.78 2.58 -0.04
N SER A 199 -16.63 3.18 0.79
CA SER A 199 -16.66 4.62 1.04
C SER A 199 -16.59 4.92 2.55
N VAL A 200 -17.14 6.06 2.95
CA VAL A 200 -17.09 6.62 4.31
C VAL A 200 -17.65 5.69 5.39
N GLU A 201 -18.49 4.70 5.04
CA GLU A 201 -19.02 3.72 5.99
C GLU A 201 -17.92 2.95 6.73
N PHE A 202 -16.82 2.62 6.06
CA PHE A 202 -15.70 1.92 6.69
C PHE A 202 -14.84 2.87 7.54
N ASP A 203 -14.73 4.14 7.13
CA ASP A 203 -14.08 5.15 7.96
C ASP A 203 -14.86 5.37 9.27
N TRP A 204 -16.19 5.42 9.18
CA TRP A 204 -17.07 5.55 10.35
C TRP A 204 -16.91 4.37 11.33
N CYS A 205 -16.80 3.15 10.82
CA CYS A 205 -16.52 1.95 11.63
C CYS A 205 -15.16 2.06 12.34
N ALA A 206 -14.11 2.47 11.62
CA ALA A 206 -12.77 2.63 12.19
C ALA A 206 -12.73 3.72 13.28
N VAL A 207 -13.30 4.89 13.02
CA VAL A 207 -13.40 5.99 13.99
C VAL A 207 -14.20 5.59 15.23
N SER A 208 -15.31 4.88 15.05
CA SER A 208 -16.12 4.38 16.17
C SER A 208 -15.33 3.39 17.03
N CYS A 209 -14.55 2.51 16.40
CA CYS A 209 -13.66 1.58 17.09
C CYS A 209 -12.56 2.32 17.90
N LEU A 210 -11.91 3.33 17.30
CA LEU A 210 -10.90 4.15 17.99
C LEU A 210 -11.48 4.85 19.22
N ARG A 211 -12.68 5.45 19.09
CA ARG A 211 -13.37 6.11 20.20
C ARG A 211 -13.68 5.14 21.33
N GLU A 212 -14.14 3.94 21.00
CA GLU A 212 -14.48 2.96 22.03
C GLU A 212 -13.24 2.37 22.72
N LEU A 213 -12.16 2.13 21.99
CA LEU A 213 -10.87 1.76 22.59
C LEU A 213 -10.38 2.85 23.56
N ARG A 214 -10.51 4.13 23.19
CA ARG A 214 -10.19 5.26 24.07
C ARG A 214 -11.07 5.28 25.32
N ASN A 215 -12.38 5.02 25.20
CA ASN A 215 -13.30 4.90 26.34
C ASN A 215 -12.89 3.76 27.30
N LEU A 216 -12.34 2.67 26.76
CA LEU A 216 -11.80 1.55 27.52
C LEU A 216 -10.39 1.81 28.09
N GLY A 217 -9.85 3.03 27.95
CA GLY A 217 -8.53 3.40 28.44
C GLY A 217 -7.38 2.77 27.65
N LYS A 218 -7.63 2.28 26.43
CA LYS A 218 -6.61 1.71 25.54
C LYS A 218 -5.98 2.81 24.68
N LYS A 219 -4.67 2.74 24.52
CA LYS A 219 -3.95 3.58 23.56
C LYS A 219 -4.10 3.01 22.16
N THR A 220 -4.26 3.86 21.16
CA THR A 220 -4.57 3.45 19.79
C THR A 220 -3.51 3.85 18.78
N ILE A 221 -3.27 2.97 17.81
CA ILE A 221 -2.52 3.27 16.58
C ILE A 221 -3.50 3.18 15.42
N MET A 222 -3.64 4.25 14.64
CA MET A 222 -4.39 4.22 13.38
C MET A 222 -3.42 4.12 12.19
N VAL A 223 -3.70 3.24 11.23
CA VAL A 223 -2.97 3.16 9.96
C VAL A 223 -3.94 3.38 8.81
N ASN A 224 -3.81 4.50 8.11
CA ASN A 224 -4.63 4.83 6.93
C ASN A 224 -3.91 5.86 6.06
N TYR A 225 -4.35 6.06 4.82
CA TYR A 225 -3.69 6.95 3.86
C TYR A 225 -4.66 7.81 3.02
N ASN A 226 -5.94 7.82 3.37
CA ASN A 226 -6.94 8.62 2.66
C ASN A 226 -7.05 10.01 3.31
N PRO A 227 -6.69 11.09 2.58
CA PRO A 227 -6.63 12.43 3.14
C PRO A 227 -8.02 13.04 3.43
N GLU A 228 -9.09 12.46 2.91
CA GLU A 228 -10.46 12.97 3.08
C GLU A 228 -11.12 12.53 4.39
N THR A 229 -10.47 11.66 5.17
CA THR A 229 -11.13 10.88 6.22
C THR A 229 -10.91 11.41 7.62
N VAL A 230 -11.89 11.20 8.49
CA VAL A 230 -11.76 11.60 9.91
C VAL A 230 -10.76 10.69 10.62
N SER A 231 -10.63 9.43 10.21
CA SER A 231 -9.61 8.54 10.80
C SER A 231 -8.17 9.00 10.57
N THR A 232 -7.90 9.86 9.59
CA THR A 232 -6.56 10.45 9.37
C THR A 232 -6.42 11.83 10.00
N ASP A 233 -7.36 12.25 10.85
CA ASP A 233 -7.12 13.36 11.77
C ASP A 233 -6.27 12.88 12.96
N TYR A 234 -5.25 13.66 13.32
CA TYR A 234 -4.26 13.27 14.32
C TYR A 234 -4.83 13.24 15.75
N ASP A 235 -6.00 13.84 15.99
CA ASP A 235 -6.70 13.85 17.27
C ASP A 235 -7.56 12.60 17.52
N MET A 236 -7.78 11.77 16.50
CA MET A 236 -8.60 10.55 16.59
C MET A 236 -7.86 9.35 17.19
N SER A 237 -6.53 9.34 17.18
CA SER A 237 -5.71 8.24 17.72
C SER A 237 -4.49 8.76 18.47
N ASP A 238 -3.88 7.94 19.34
CA ASP A 238 -2.66 8.34 20.05
C ASP A 238 -1.44 8.37 19.13
N ARG A 239 -1.46 7.58 18.06
CA ARG A 239 -0.49 7.55 16.96
C ARG A 239 -1.21 7.33 15.64
N LEU A 240 -1.03 8.24 14.70
CA LEU A 240 -1.53 8.11 13.34
C LEU A 240 -0.35 7.84 12.41
N TYR A 241 -0.33 6.68 11.75
CA TYR A 241 0.58 6.40 10.64
C TYR A 241 -0.13 6.66 9.33
N PHE A 242 0.29 7.72 8.62
CA PHE A 242 -0.18 8.02 7.27
C PHE A 242 0.53 7.15 6.24
N GLU A 243 0.15 5.88 6.17
CA GLU A 243 0.91 4.84 5.52
C GLU A 243 0.08 3.86 4.73
N GLU A 244 0.74 3.22 3.76
CA GLU A 244 0.17 2.20 2.90
C GLU A 244 -0.36 1.00 3.71
N ILE A 245 -1.56 0.54 3.39
CA ILE A 245 -2.14 -0.67 3.99
C ILE A 245 -1.71 -1.86 3.13
N SER A 246 -0.47 -2.32 3.35
CA SER A 246 0.06 -3.54 2.76
C SER A 246 0.69 -4.41 3.83
N PHE A 247 0.84 -5.71 3.55
CA PHE A 247 1.49 -6.64 4.46
C PHE A 247 2.88 -6.14 4.88
N GLU A 248 3.69 -5.65 3.95
CA GLU A 248 5.02 -5.12 4.23
C GLU A 248 4.99 -3.99 5.27
N VAL A 249 4.18 -2.96 5.01
CA VAL A 249 4.16 -1.74 5.80
C VAL A 249 3.48 -1.95 7.15
N VAL A 250 2.33 -2.63 7.18
CA VAL A 250 1.63 -2.95 8.43
C VAL A 250 2.51 -3.83 9.32
N MET A 251 3.25 -4.79 8.75
CA MET A 251 4.18 -5.61 9.54
C MET A 251 5.41 -4.82 10.01
N ASP A 252 5.91 -3.85 9.24
CA ASP A 252 6.98 -2.95 9.70
C ASP A 252 6.52 -2.13 10.91
N ILE A 253 5.31 -1.54 10.86
CA ILE A 253 4.75 -0.81 12.01
C ILE A 253 4.53 -1.75 13.20
N TYR A 254 3.98 -2.95 12.96
CA TYR A 254 3.76 -3.95 14.01
C TYR A 254 5.08 -4.37 14.69
N ASP A 255 6.13 -4.61 13.91
CA ASP A 255 7.47 -4.97 14.40
C ASP A 255 8.07 -3.83 15.26
N HIS A 256 7.85 -2.57 14.90
CA HIS A 256 8.34 -1.41 15.66
C HIS A 256 7.53 -1.16 16.94
N GLU A 257 6.20 -1.16 16.83
CA GLU A 257 5.29 -0.74 17.91
C GLU A 257 4.99 -1.85 18.92
N ASN A 258 5.12 -3.12 18.52
CA ASN A 258 4.76 -4.30 19.32
C ASN A 258 3.38 -4.14 20.01
N PRO A 259 2.29 -3.95 19.24
CA PRO A 259 0.97 -3.69 19.80
C PRO A 259 0.38 -4.92 20.50
N GLU A 260 -0.62 -4.72 21.35
CA GLU A 260 -1.40 -5.80 21.99
C GLU A 260 -2.15 -6.67 20.96
N GLY A 261 -2.42 -6.11 19.79
CA GLY A 261 -2.99 -6.77 18.62
C GLY A 261 -3.50 -5.79 17.57
N ILE A 262 -3.96 -6.34 16.44
CA ILE A 262 -4.47 -5.60 15.28
C ILE A 262 -5.96 -5.87 15.09
N ILE A 263 -6.75 -4.82 14.86
CA ILE A 263 -8.15 -4.87 14.44
C ILE A 263 -8.20 -4.58 12.94
N LEU A 264 -8.62 -5.58 12.15
CA LEU A 264 -8.74 -5.49 10.68
C LEU A 264 -10.19 -5.34 10.20
N SER A 265 -11.17 -5.75 11.01
CA SER A 265 -12.58 -5.91 10.61
C SER A 265 -13.34 -4.60 10.38
N MET A 266 -12.71 -3.44 10.57
CA MET A 266 -13.36 -2.13 10.47
C MET A 266 -13.08 -1.42 9.14
N GLY A 267 -12.01 -1.79 8.43
CA GLY A 267 -11.56 -1.09 7.21
C GLY A 267 -11.99 -1.75 5.88
N GLY A 268 -12.92 -2.69 5.89
CA GLY A 268 -13.42 -3.31 4.66
C GLY A 268 -12.43 -4.30 4.02
N GLN A 269 -12.38 -4.35 2.68
CA GLN A 269 -11.70 -5.42 1.97
C GLN A 269 -10.16 -5.34 2.06
N LEU A 270 -9.58 -4.13 2.05
CA LEU A 270 -8.13 -3.97 1.98
C LEU A 270 -7.41 -4.57 3.21
N PRO A 271 -7.84 -4.32 4.47
CA PRO A 271 -7.29 -5.00 5.63
C PRO A 271 -7.58 -6.51 5.66
N ASN A 272 -8.75 -6.94 5.18
CA ASN A 272 -9.09 -8.36 5.10
C ASN A 272 -8.14 -9.12 4.17
N ASN A 273 -7.76 -8.52 3.03
CA ASN A 273 -6.86 -9.12 2.05
C ASN A 273 -5.48 -9.46 2.62
N ILE A 274 -4.99 -8.68 3.59
CA ILE A 274 -3.68 -8.91 4.23
C ILE A 274 -3.75 -9.71 5.53
N ALA A 275 -4.96 -10.05 6.01
CA ALA A 275 -5.17 -10.70 7.30
C ALA A 275 -4.45 -12.04 7.42
N MET A 276 -4.55 -12.88 6.39
CA MET A 276 -3.89 -14.20 6.37
C MET A 276 -2.37 -14.10 6.31
N ASP A 277 -1.82 -13.10 5.62
CA ASP A 277 -0.37 -12.92 5.51
C ASP A 277 0.22 -12.42 6.83
N LEU A 278 -0.46 -11.48 7.50
CA LEU A 278 -0.13 -11.05 8.86
C LEU A 278 -0.20 -12.22 9.85
N HIS A 279 -1.27 -13.01 9.79
CA HIS A 279 -1.45 -14.19 10.64
C HIS A 279 -0.34 -15.22 10.47
N ARG A 280 0.06 -15.52 9.23
CA ARG A 280 1.16 -16.45 8.91
C ARG A 280 2.51 -15.96 9.46
N GLN A 281 2.67 -14.65 9.65
CA GLN A 281 3.83 -14.05 10.32
C GLN A 281 3.62 -13.83 11.82
N GLN A 282 2.62 -14.49 12.41
CA GLN A 282 2.34 -14.48 13.85
C GLN A 282 1.95 -13.10 14.41
N ALA A 283 1.48 -12.18 13.57
CA ALA A 283 0.84 -10.97 14.06
C ALA A 283 -0.47 -11.32 14.79
N LYS A 284 -0.67 -10.75 15.98
CA LYS A 284 -1.85 -11.02 16.79
C LYS A 284 -3.06 -10.23 16.28
N ILE A 285 -3.97 -10.92 15.61
CA ILE A 285 -5.23 -10.34 15.14
C ILE A 285 -6.30 -10.47 16.25
N LEU A 286 -7.01 -9.37 16.52
CA LEU A 286 -8.09 -9.30 17.50
C LEU A 286 -9.45 -9.48 16.79
N GLY A 287 -10.40 -10.13 17.47
CA GLY A 287 -11.73 -10.40 16.93
C GLY A 287 -11.80 -11.71 16.14
N THR A 288 -12.55 -11.72 15.04
CA THR A 288 -12.70 -12.89 14.17
C THR A 288 -11.35 -13.32 13.61
N SER A 289 -11.03 -14.61 13.71
CA SER A 289 -9.73 -15.10 13.26
C SER A 289 -9.59 -14.97 11.74
N PRO A 290 -8.37 -14.71 11.23
CA PRO A 290 -8.10 -14.66 9.78
C PRO A 290 -8.54 -15.92 9.03
N GLU A 291 -8.44 -17.10 9.65
CA GLU A 291 -8.91 -18.36 9.06
C GLU A 291 -10.44 -18.43 8.97
N SER A 292 -11.16 -17.80 9.89
CA SER A 292 -12.61 -17.69 9.82
C SER A 292 -13.04 -16.74 8.71
N VAL A 293 -12.31 -15.63 8.50
CA VAL A 293 -12.52 -14.72 7.36
C VAL A 293 -12.28 -15.45 6.05
N ASP A 294 -11.13 -16.12 5.89
CA ASP A 294 -10.82 -16.93 4.69
C ASP A 294 -11.82 -18.09 4.51
N GLY A 295 -12.32 -18.69 5.59
CA GLY A 295 -13.39 -19.68 5.55
C GLY A 295 -14.69 -19.14 4.97
N ALA A 296 -15.02 -17.87 5.21
CA ALA A 296 -16.22 -17.21 4.72
C ALA A 296 -16.05 -16.62 3.30
N GLU A 297 -14.88 -16.05 2.97
CA GLU A 297 -14.62 -15.43 1.67
C GLU A 297 -14.28 -16.46 0.58
N ASN A 298 -13.70 -17.60 0.94
CA ASN A 298 -13.44 -18.67 -0.01
C ASN A 298 -14.73 -19.44 -0.33
N ARG A 299 -15.23 -19.29 -1.56
CA ARG A 299 -16.49 -19.90 -1.99
C ARG A 299 -16.57 -21.41 -1.76
N PHE A 300 -15.48 -22.15 -1.94
CA PHE A 300 -15.45 -23.60 -1.68
C PHE A 300 -15.53 -23.91 -0.18
N LYS A 301 -14.76 -23.19 0.65
CA LYS A 301 -14.76 -23.39 2.11
C LYS A 301 -16.12 -23.03 2.69
N PHE A 302 -16.68 -21.89 2.29
CA PHE A 302 -18.00 -21.43 2.74
C PHE A 302 -19.11 -22.39 2.32
N SER A 303 -19.12 -22.83 1.05
CA SER A 303 -20.11 -23.79 0.56
C SER A 303 -20.06 -25.11 1.34
N ARG A 304 -18.88 -25.67 1.58
CA ARG A 304 -18.71 -26.88 2.40
C ARG A 304 -19.15 -26.68 3.85
N MET A 305 -18.95 -25.47 4.40
CA MET A 305 -19.41 -25.13 5.73
C MET A 305 -20.94 -25.16 5.80
N LEU A 306 -21.64 -24.52 4.85
CA LEU A 306 -23.10 -24.51 4.77
C LEU A 306 -23.68 -25.94 4.65
N ASP A 307 -23.08 -26.77 3.79
CA ASP A 307 -23.49 -28.17 3.63
C ASP A 307 -23.32 -28.96 4.94
N ARG A 308 -22.21 -28.76 5.67
CA ARG A 308 -21.94 -29.42 6.94
C ARG A 308 -22.97 -29.06 8.02
N ILE A 309 -23.46 -27.82 8.04
CA ILE A 309 -24.44 -27.35 9.03
C ILE A 309 -25.89 -27.47 8.54
N GLY A 310 -26.12 -28.04 7.36
CA GLY A 310 -27.45 -28.27 6.81
C GLY A 310 -28.18 -27.00 6.34
N ILE A 311 -27.44 -25.94 6.01
CA ILE A 311 -28.04 -24.71 5.45
C ILE A 311 -28.06 -24.80 3.92
N SER A 312 -29.24 -24.61 3.35
CA SER A 312 -29.43 -24.59 1.90
C SER A 312 -28.67 -23.44 1.23
N GLN A 313 -28.12 -23.72 0.04
CA GLN A 313 -27.44 -22.73 -0.81
C GLN A 313 -27.82 -22.92 -2.28
N PRO A 314 -27.80 -21.86 -3.11
CA PRO A 314 -28.00 -22.01 -4.55
C PRO A 314 -26.99 -22.96 -5.17
N ARG A 315 -27.43 -23.76 -6.16
CA ARG A 315 -26.53 -24.62 -6.94
C ARG A 315 -25.51 -23.73 -7.65
N TRP A 316 -24.24 -24.10 -7.53
CA TRP A 316 -23.14 -23.37 -8.14
C TRP A 316 -22.05 -24.33 -8.57
N LYS A 317 -21.20 -23.89 -9.51
CA LYS A 317 -20.02 -24.63 -9.98
C LYS A 317 -18.98 -23.63 -10.48
N GLU A 318 -17.71 -23.85 -10.16
CA GLU A 318 -16.61 -23.13 -10.79
C GLU A 318 -16.33 -23.73 -12.16
N LEU A 319 -16.23 -22.88 -13.18
CA LEU A 319 -16.08 -23.28 -14.57
C LEU A 319 -14.94 -22.48 -15.19
N THR A 320 -14.04 -23.17 -15.88
CA THR A 320 -12.85 -22.55 -16.51
C THR A 320 -12.96 -22.46 -18.03
N ASN A 321 -14.02 -23.04 -18.62
CA ASN A 321 -14.23 -23.04 -20.06
C ASN A 321 -15.71 -22.90 -20.42
N LEU A 322 -15.97 -22.33 -21.59
CA LEU A 322 -17.32 -22.03 -22.07
C LEU A 322 -18.15 -23.30 -22.27
N ASN A 323 -17.55 -24.38 -22.78
CA ASN A 323 -18.26 -25.63 -23.04
C ASN A 323 -18.80 -26.28 -21.77
N SER A 324 -18.18 -26.04 -20.62
CA SER A 324 -18.66 -26.54 -19.32
C SER A 324 -19.75 -25.65 -18.71
N ALA A 325 -20.00 -24.46 -19.27
CA ALA A 325 -20.98 -23.48 -18.81
C ALA A 325 -22.29 -23.51 -19.58
N ILE A 326 -22.25 -23.98 -20.82
CA ILE A 326 -23.42 -24.23 -21.67
C ILE A 326 -23.98 -25.61 -21.33
#